data_AF-A0A1J0WJT4-F1
#
_entry.id   AF-A0A1J0WJT4-F1
#
_cell.length_a   1.000
_cell.length_b   1.000
_cell.length_c   1.000
_cell.angle_alpha   90.00
_cell.angle_beta   90.00
_cell.angle_gamma   90.00
#
_symmetry.space_group_name_H-M   'P 1'
#
loop_
_entity.id
_entity.type
_entity.pdbx_description
1 polymer ?
#
loop_
_entity_poly.entity_id
_entity_poly.type
_entity_poly.pdbx_seq_one_letter_code
_entity_poly.pdbx_strand_id
1 'polypeptide(L)'
;MKSLVERGDPRGTAFDLGDPKFMRGAVEFFGLDPDATDKSKDITINFDGVDYTGNTILFPSGQHANGTWRLQIKGTSPSEVGITEAFRKNDAGHYLVKKVITFTKIQDDYYFMSVFPDSQIESFKAASSILARNGSSGQARLLGIL
;
A
#
# COMPACT_ATOMS: atom_id res chain seq x y z
N MET A 1 -6.72 -12.04 -5.85
CA MET A 1 -7.43 -11.48 -4.67
C MET A 1 -8.12 -10.18 -5.04
N LYS A 2 -9.25 -9.87 -4.39
CA LYS A 2 -10.10 -8.73 -4.77
C LYS A 2 -10.38 -7.74 -3.63
N SER A 3 -10.61 -6.50 -4.03
CA SER A 3 -10.94 -5.36 -3.19
C SER A 3 -12.39 -4.93 -3.42
N LEU A 4 -13.16 -4.70 -2.35
CA LEU A 4 -14.54 -4.24 -2.45
C LEU A 4 -14.57 -2.75 -2.84
N VAL A 5 -15.25 -2.40 -3.94
CA VAL A 5 -15.42 -1.01 -4.38
C VAL A 5 -16.53 -0.35 -3.55
N GLU A 6 -16.25 0.84 -3.01
CA GLU A 6 -17.25 1.69 -2.33
C GLU A 6 -17.77 2.80 -3.23
N ARG A 7 -16.89 3.37 -4.08
CA ARG A 7 -17.23 4.45 -5.01
C ARG A 7 -16.25 4.46 -6.19
N GLY A 8 -16.72 4.91 -7.35
CA GLY A 8 -15.93 4.95 -8.58
C GLY A 8 -16.16 3.71 -9.45
N ASP A 9 -15.40 3.61 -10.53
CA ASP A 9 -15.54 2.53 -11.52
C ASP A 9 -14.16 2.03 -11.95
N PRO A 10 -13.79 0.76 -11.68
CA PRO A 10 -12.49 0.22 -12.07
C PRO A 10 -12.38 -0.09 -13.56
N ARG A 11 -13.47 -0.01 -14.35
CA ARG A 11 -13.47 -0.41 -15.76
C ARG A 11 -12.44 0.35 -16.58
N GLY A 12 -11.69 -0.37 -17.40
CA GLY A 12 -10.64 0.19 -18.25
C GLY A 12 -9.37 0.62 -17.52
N THR A 13 -9.28 0.38 -16.21
CA THR A 13 -8.04 0.57 -15.43
C THR A 13 -7.29 -0.75 -15.27
N ALA A 14 -6.06 -0.70 -14.77
CA ALA A 14 -5.33 -1.91 -14.37
C ALA A 14 -6.06 -2.73 -13.28
N PHE A 15 -7.01 -2.12 -12.55
CA PHE A 15 -7.74 -2.77 -11.48
C PHE A 15 -9.05 -3.44 -11.92
N ASP A 16 -9.36 -3.42 -13.23
CA ASP A 16 -10.57 -4.01 -13.77
C ASP A 16 -10.60 -5.55 -13.59
N LEU A 17 -11.72 -6.03 -13.06
CA LEU A 17 -12.06 -7.46 -12.90
C LEU A 17 -13.34 -7.85 -13.67
N GLY A 18 -13.96 -6.91 -14.40
CA GLY A 18 -15.24 -7.12 -15.07
C GLY A 18 -16.47 -7.09 -14.15
N ASP A 19 -16.28 -7.05 -12.82
CA ASP A 19 -17.35 -6.90 -11.83
C ASP A 19 -17.25 -5.51 -11.18
N PRO A 20 -18.22 -4.61 -11.35
CA PRO A 20 -18.13 -3.25 -10.79
C PRO A 20 -18.14 -3.20 -9.26
N LYS A 21 -18.52 -4.29 -8.56
CA LYS A 21 -18.46 -4.37 -7.09
C LYS A 21 -17.06 -4.63 -6.57
N PHE A 22 -16.16 -5.12 -7.41
CA PHE A 22 -14.82 -5.51 -6.99
C PHE A 22 -13.76 -5.01 -7.96
N MET A 23 -12.57 -4.75 -7.42
CA MET A 23 -11.40 -4.40 -8.20
C MET A 23 -10.24 -5.32 -7.82
N ARG A 24 -9.19 -5.37 -8.64
CA ARG A 24 -7.95 -6.09 -8.28
C ARG A 24 -7.38 -5.56 -6.97
N GLY A 25 -6.77 -6.45 -6.19
CA GLY A 25 -6.13 -6.08 -4.93
C GLY A 25 -5.03 -5.04 -5.13
N ALA A 26 -4.78 -4.23 -4.09
CA ALA A 26 -3.86 -3.09 -4.15
C ALA A 26 -2.42 -3.42 -4.57
N VAL A 27 -1.98 -4.67 -4.48
CA VAL A 27 -0.63 -5.07 -4.92
C VAL A 27 -0.43 -4.95 -6.43
N GLU A 28 -1.52 -4.87 -7.21
CA GLU A 28 -1.49 -4.55 -8.63
C GLU A 28 -0.78 -3.21 -8.90
N PHE A 29 -0.99 -2.21 -8.02
CA PHE A 29 -0.29 -0.92 -8.10
C PHE A 29 1.24 -1.06 -8.06
N PHE A 30 1.73 -2.07 -7.34
CA PHE A 30 3.15 -2.37 -7.20
C PHE A 30 3.67 -3.32 -8.29
N GLY A 31 2.83 -3.67 -9.27
CA GLY A 31 3.18 -4.57 -10.36
C GLY A 31 3.21 -6.05 -9.97
N LEU A 32 2.44 -6.44 -8.94
CA LEU A 32 2.27 -7.83 -8.55
C LEU A 32 0.84 -8.29 -8.85
N ASP A 33 0.70 -9.45 -9.48
CA ASP A 33 -0.60 -10.12 -9.63
C ASP A 33 -1.13 -10.52 -8.24
N PRO A 34 -2.30 -10.01 -7.82
CA PRO A 34 -2.89 -10.34 -6.53
C PRO A 34 -3.16 -11.83 -6.30
N ASP A 35 -3.22 -12.68 -7.33
CA ASP A 35 -3.43 -14.12 -7.21
C ASP A 35 -2.12 -14.94 -7.22
N ALA A 36 -0.99 -14.33 -7.61
CA ALA A 36 0.33 -14.95 -7.63
C ALA A 36 1.01 -14.92 -6.23
N THR A 37 0.42 -15.63 -5.27
CA THR A 37 0.82 -15.62 -3.85
C THR A 37 2.18 -16.28 -3.56
N ASP A 38 2.80 -16.91 -4.55
CA ASP A 38 4.17 -17.43 -4.48
C ASP A 38 5.23 -16.38 -4.83
N LYS A 39 4.81 -15.19 -5.26
CA LYS A 39 5.72 -14.10 -5.65
C LYS A 39 6.00 -13.15 -4.49
N SER A 40 7.18 -12.53 -4.57
CA SER A 40 7.57 -11.39 -3.76
C SER A 40 8.27 -10.36 -4.63
N LYS A 41 8.33 -9.13 -4.12
CA LYS A 41 8.99 -8.03 -4.81
C LYS A 41 9.62 -7.10 -3.81
N ASP A 42 10.90 -6.81 -3.99
CA ASP A 42 11.56 -5.75 -3.24
C ASP A 42 11.35 -4.42 -3.94
N ILE A 43 11.16 -3.37 -3.15
CA ILE A 43 10.97 -2.01 -3.63
C ILE A 43 11.84 -1.03 -2.85
N THR A 44 12.17 0.07 -3.51
CA THR A 44 12.71 1.28 -2.91
C THR A 44 11.56 2.19 -2.52
N ILE A 45 11.58 2.65 -1.27
CA ILE A 45 10.67 3.68 -0.78
C ILE A 45 11.51 4.94 -0.54
N ASN A 46 11.22 6.02 -1.26
CA ASN A 46 11.68 7.35 -0.90
C ASN A 46 10.74 7.92 0.16
N PHE A 47 11.30 8.28 1.31
CA PHE A 47 10.57 8.88 2.42
C PHE A 47 11.37 10.07 2.97
N ASP A 48 10.74 11.24 3.06
CA ASP A 48 11.38 12.51 3.45
C ASP A 48 12.68 12.81 2.66
N GLY A 49 12.70 12.45 1.37
CA GLY A 49 13.83 12.67 0.48
C GLY A 49 14.97 11.66 0.61
N VAL A 50 14.81 10.62 1.44
CA VAL A 50 15.81 9.56 1.62
C VAL A 50 15.30 8.25 1.00
N ASP A 51 16.16 7.59 0.22
CA ASP A 51 15.87 6.30 -0.38
C ASP A 51 16.13 5.17 0.60
N TYR A 52 15.13 4.33 0.82
CA TYR A 52 15.24 3.11 1.63
C TYR A 52 15.03 1.89 0.74
N THR A 53 16.07 1.08 0.56
CA THR A 53 16.06 -0.14 -0.26
C THR A 53 15.81 -1.37 0.60
N GLY A 54 15.27 -2.46 0.02
CA GLY A 54 15.01 -3.71 0.76
C GLY A 54 13.66 -3.76 1.50
N ASN A 55 12.69 -2.92 1.11
CA ASN A 55 11.31 -3.11 1.55
C ASN A 55 10.67 -4.21 0.70
N THR A 56 10.00 -5.17 1.31
CA THR A 56 9.50 -6.36 0.59
C THR A 56 7.99 -6.41 0.58
N ILE A 57 7.39 -6.59 -0.59
CA ILE A 57 5.99 -7.00 -0.73
C ILE A 57 5.95 -8.51 -0.88
N LEU A 58 5.19 -9.19 -0.01
CA LEU A 58 5.07 -10.65 -0.04
C LEU A 58 3.71 -11.12 0.47
N PHE A 59 3.35 -12.34 0.11
CA PHE A 59 2.23 -13.06 0.70
C PHE A 59 2.76 -14.10 1.70
N PRO A 60 2.53 -13.93 3.01
CA PRO A 60 3.06 -14.87 4.01
C PRO A 60 2.43 -16.26 3.85
N SER A 61 3.25 -17.30 3.99
CA SER A 61 2.82 -18.70 4.07
C SER A 61 3.04 -19.28 5.47
N GLY A 62 2.47 -20.45 5.76
CA GLY A 62 2.62 -21.16 7.03
C GLY A 62 1.44 -21.04 7.99
N GLN A 63 1.60 -21.61 9.20
CA GLN A 63 0.52 -21.82 10.18
C GLN A 63 -0.14 -20.53 10.71
N HIS A 64 0.53 -19.38 10.58
CA HIS A 64 0.03 -18.07 11.03
C HIS A 64 -0.23 -17.10 9.87
N ALA A 65 -0.29 -17.60 8.64
CA ALA A 65 -0.68 -16.80 7.49
C ALA A 65 -2.14 -16.38 7.61
N ASN A 66 -2.41 -15.08 7.48
CA ASN A 66 -3.74 -14.49 7.59
C ASN A 66 -4.38 -14.25 6.22
N GLY A 67 -3.82 -14.79 5.14
CA GLY A 67 -4.38 -14.72 3.80
C GLY A 67 -4.32 -13.32 3.16
N THR A 68 -3.35 -12.48 3.52
CA THR A 68 -3.24 -11.11 3.00
C THR A 68 -1.82 -10.77 2.57
N TRP A 69 -1.67 -10.08 1.43
CA TRP A 69 -0.42 -9.43 1.05
C TRP A 69 0.06 -8.45 2.12
N ARG A 70 1.38 -8.37 2.31
CA ARG A 70 2.03 -7.46 3.25
C ARG A 70 3.13 -6.68 2.55
N LEU A 71 3.14 -5.36 2.77
CA LEU A 71 4.32 -4.53 2.54
C LEU A 71 5.12 -4.46 3.84
N GLN A 72 6.28 -5.08 3.85
CA GLN A 72 7.25 -5.01 4.94
C GLN A 72 8.13 -3.77 4.74
N ILE A 73 7.82 -2.71 5.49
CA ILE A 73 8.59 -1.47 5.50
C ILE A 73 9.77 -1.63 6.46
N LYS A 74 10.90 -2.09 5.93
CA LYS A 74 12.11 -2.47 6.69
C LYS A 74 13.40 -2.02 6.00
N GLY A 75 13.29 -1.19 4.97
CA GLY A 75 14.42 -0.82 4.14
C GLY A 75 15.45 0.05 4.85
N THR A 76 16.63 0.12 4.24
CA THR A 76 17.81 0.79 4.78
C THR A 76 18.32 1.86 3.81
N SER A 77 18.76 2.99 4.35
CA SER A 77 19.33 4.08 3.56
C SER A 77 20.79 3.81 3.15
N PRO A 78 21.37 4.61 2.23
CA PRO A 78 22.80 4.51 1.91
C PRO A 78 23.74 4.71 3.10
N SER A 79 23.27 5.38 4.16
CA SER A 79 24.01 5.57 5.41
C SER A 79 23.73 4.47 6.46
N GLU A 80 23.18 3.33 6.03
CA GLU A 80 22.86 2.16 6.87
C GLU A 80 21.81 2.43 7.97
N VAL A 81 21.01 3.49 7.83
CA VAL A 81 19.93 3.83 8.75
C VAL A 81 18.63 3.20 8.28
N GLY A 82 17.98 2.42 9.13
CA GLY A 82 16.69 1.80 8.83
C GLY A 82 15.54 2.82 8.76
N ILE A 83 14.59 2.63 7.85
CA ILE A 83 13.40 3.50 7.70
C ILE A 83 12.56 3.56 8.99
N THR A 84 12.56 2.50 9.79
CA THR A 84 11.86 2.48 11.08
C THR A 84 12.45 3.48 12.08
N GLU A 85 13.73 3.84 11.98
CA GLU A 85 14.34 4.89 12.79
C GLU A 85 13.89 6.28 12.35
N ALA A 86 13.71 6.51 11.05
CA ALA A 86 13.14 7.75 10.53
C ALA A 86 11.70 7.95 11.04
N PHE A 87 10.91 6.88 11.12
CA PHE A 87 9.59 6.93 11.75
C PHE A 87 9.66 7.27 13.24
N ARG A 88 10.57 6.65 14.00
CA ARG A 88 10.72 6.94 15.44
C ARG A 88 11.10 8.38 15.73
N LYS A 89 11.88 9.03 14.85
CA LYS A 89 12.22 10.45 14.97
C LYS A 89 11.00 11.37 14.84
N ASN A 90 10.01 10.97 14.04
CA ASN A 90 8.78 11.73 13.85
C ASN A 90 7.74 11.48 14.96
N ASP A 91 7.63 10.23 15.41
CA ASP A 91 6.74 9.84 16.51
C ASP A 91 7.22 8.49 17.07
N ALA A 92 7.38 8.40 18.40
CA ALA A 92 8.15 7.38 19.13
C ALA A 92 7.62 5.93 18.96
N GLY A 93 7.74 5.37 17.76
CA GLY A 93 7.35 4.01 17.40
C GLY A 93 5.93 3.85 16.84
N HIS A 94 5.11 4.90 16.83
CA HIS A 94 3.70 4.85 16.39
C HIS A 94 3.39 5.69 15.16
N TYR A 95 4.40 6.20 14.47
CA TYR A 95 4.24 7.17 13.40
C TYR A 95 3.21 6.79 12.32
N LEU A 96 3.13 5.52 11.92
CA LEU A 96 2.20 5.05 10.88
C LEU A 96 0.81 4.66 11.42
N VAL A 97 0.60 4.67 12.73
CA VAL A 97 -0.67 4.30 13.37
C VAL A 97 -1.68 5.44 13.21
N LYS A 98 -2.90 5.12 12.77
CA LYS A 98 -3.97 6.12 12.49
C LYS A 98 -3.48 7.24 11.56
N LYS A 99 -2.90 6.84 10.43
CA LYS A 99 -2.46 7.74 9.36
C LYS A 99 -3.09 7.35 8.03
N VAL A 100 -3.07 8.29 7.10
CA VAL A 100 -3.23 8.01 5.68
C VAL A 100 -1.82 7.90 5.09
N ILE A 101 -1.52 6.74 4.48
CA ILE A 101 -0.24 6.48 3.83
C ILE A 101 -0.51 6.49 2.32
N THR A 102 0.30 7.25 1.59
CA THR A 102 0.20 7.37 0.14
C THR A 102 1.48 6.89 -0.50
N PHE A 103 1.36 6.33 -1.70
CA PHE A 103 2.47 5.93 -2.54
C PHE A 103 2.29 6.54 -3.92
N THR A 104 3.33 7.18 -4.44
CA THR A 104 3.40 7.66 -5.82
C THR A 104 4.46 6.85 -6.54
N LYS A 105 4.07 6.16 -7.62
CA LYS A 105 5.03 5.40 -8.44
C LYS A 105 5.92 6.39 -9.18
N ILE A 106 7.23 6.29 -8.98
CA ILE A 106 8.23 7.08 -9.71
C ILE A 106 8.73 6.26 -10.91
N GLN A 107 9.09 5.00 -10.65
CA GLN A 107 9.43 3.98 -11.64
C GLN A 107 9.13 2.59 -11.05
N ASP A 108 9.33 1.51 -11.81
CA ASP A 108 8.82 0.17 -11.50
C ASP A 108 8.92 -0.28 -10.05
N ASP A 109 10.12 -0.16 -9.46
CA ASP A 109 10.40 -0.64 -8.11
C ASP A 109 10.72 0.53 -7.17
N TYR A 110 10.37 1.76 -7.55
CA TYR A 110 10.66 2.96 -6.79
C TYR A 110 9.38 3.76 -6.55
N TYR A 111 9.07 3.96 -5.28
CA TYR A 111 7.87 4.66 -4.85
C TYR A 111 8.22 5.79 -3.89
N PHE A 112 7.63 6.96 -4.08
CA PHE A 112 7.63 8.02 -3.09
C PHE A 112 6.50 7.77 -2.08
N MET A 113 6.80 7.82 -0.79
CA MET A 113 5.81 7.62 0.28
C MET A 113 5.62 8.90 1.07
N SER A 114 4.36 9.25 1.32
CA SER A 114 3.99 10.35 2.22
C SER A 114 2.98 9.88 3.26
N VAL A 115 3.06 10.46 4.46
CA VAL A 115 2.25 10.09 5.62
C VAL A 115 1.49 11.31 6.13
N PHE A 116 0.17 11.19 6.22
CA PHE A 116 -0.73 12.27 6.60
C PHE A 116 -1.52 11.90 7.87
N PRO A 117 -1.95 12.89 8.67
CA PRO A 117 -2.82 12.63 9.81
C PRO A 117 -4.17 12.05 9.37
N ASP A 118 -4.83 11.32 10.27
CA ASP A 118 -6.18 10.77 10.06
C ASP A 118 -7.24 11.84 9.79
N SER A 119 -7.05 13.07 10.26
CA SER A 119 -7.91 14.21 9.94
C SER A 119 -8.04 14.49 8.43
N GLN A 120 -7.10 14.02 7.61
CA GLN A 120 -7.14 14.16 6.15
C GLN A 120 -7.95 13.06 5.45
N ILE A 121 -8.50 12.08 6.19
CA ILE A 121 -9.16 10.91 5.60
C ILE A 121 -10.32 11.28 4.66
N GLU A 122 -11.14 12.27 5.02
CA GLU A 122 -12.27 12.70 4.19
C GLU A 122 -11.79 13.43 2.93
N SER A 123 -10.70 14.20 3.02
CA SER A 123 -10.06 14.82 1.85
C SER A 123 -9.58 13.77 0.85
N PHE A 124 -8.89 12.72 1.33
CA PHE A 124 -8.42 11.63 0.46
C PHE A 124 -9.56 10.79 -0.11
N LYS A 125 -10.60 10.52 0.68
CA LYS A 125 -11.82 9.89 0.16
C LYS A 125 -12.43 10.73 -0.95
N ALA A 126 -12.57 12.04 -0.77
CA ALA A 126 -13.13 12.92 -1.80
C ALA A 126 -12.26 12.96 -3.07
N ALA A 127 -10.95 13.01 -2.92
CA ALA A 127 -10.00 13.06 -4.03
C ALA A 127 -9.85 11.73 -4.80
N SER A 128 -10.20 10.60 -4.20
CA SER A 128 -10.05 9.28 -4.84
C SER A 128 -11.01 9.11 -6.02
N SER A 129 -10.44 8.86 -7.21
CA SER A 129 -11.17 8.44 -8.41
C SER A 129 -11.84 7.07 -8.22
N ILE A 130 -11.19 6.16 -7.48
CA ILE A 130 -11.78 4.91 -6.99
C ILE A 130 -11.55 4.81 -5.49
N LEU A 131 -12.63 4.69 -4.72
CA LEU A 131 -12.60 4.39 -3.29
C LEU A 131 -13.01 2.94 -3.08
N ALA A 132 -12.21 2.20 -2.33
CA ALA A 132 -12.38 0.78 -2.09
C ALA A 132 -11.92 0.36 -0.69
N ARG A 133 -12.04 -0.94 -0.43
CA ARG A 133 -11.49 -1.62 0.73
C ARG A 133 -10.30 -2.47 0.31
N ASN A 134 -9.25 -2.51 1.12
CA ASN A 134 -8.10 -3.38 0.91
C ASN A 134 -8.43 -4.83 1.33
N GLY A 135 -9.37 -5.43 0.61
CA GLY A 135 -9.98 -6.73 0.88
C GLY A 135 -11.46 -6.74 0.46
N SER A 136 -12.09 -7.92 0.46
CA SER A 136 -13.48 -8.09 0.02
C SER A 136 -14.54 -7.78 1.08
N SER A 137 -14.12 -7.40 2.30
CA SER A 137 -15.00 -7.11 3.44
C SER A 137 -15.12 -5.61 3.67
N GLY A 138 -16.31 -5.15 4.06
CA GLY A 138 -16.53 -3.77 4.51
C GLY A 138 -15.75 -3.38 5.78
N GLN A 139 -15.22 -4.35 6.52
CA GLN A 139 -14.38 -4.13 7.70
C GLN A 139 -12.89 -3.96 7.37
N ALA A 140 -12.48 -4.19 6.11
CA ALA A 140 -11.09 -4.00 5.71
C ALA A 140 -10.71 -2.50 5.69
N ARG A 141 -9.39 -2.24 5.71
CA ARG A 141 -8.86 -0.88 5.66
C ARG A 141 -9.27 -0.19 4.36
N LEU A 142 -9.44 1.12 4.40
CA LEU A 142 -9.72 1.91 3.20
C LEU A 142 -8.52 1.90 2.24
N LEU A 143 -8.84 1.95 0.95
CA LEU A 143 -7.93 2.03 -0.17
C LEU A 143 -8.48 3.06 -1.14
N GLY A 144 -7.65 4.01 -1.57
CA GLY A 144 -8.01 4.99 -2.58
C GLY A 144 -7.03 4.92 -3.75
N ILE A 145 -7.56 4.98 -4.96
CA ILE A 145 -6.80 5.33 -6.16
C ILE A 145 -7.09 6.81 -6.40
N LEU A 146 -6.03 7.62 -6.42
CA LEU A 146 -6.10 9.05 -6.70
C LEU A 146 -6.07 9.25 -8.22
#